data_AF-A0A7V9F7X2-F1
#
_entry.id   AF-A0A7V9F7X2-F1
#
_cell.length_a   1.000
_cell.length_b   1.000
_cell.length_c   1.000
_cell.angle_alpha   90.00
_cell.angle_beta   90.00
_cell.angle_gamma   90.00
#
_symmetry.space_group_name_H-M   'P 1'
#
loop_
_entity.id
_entity.type
_entity.pdbx_description
1 polymer ?
#
loop_
_entity_poly.entity_id
_entity_poly.type
_entity_poly.pdbx_seq_one_letter_code
_entity_poly.pdbx_strand_id
1 'polypeptide(L)'
;RTIGRQLDLNGYRSIIVLQVDGGFIVRAVNRRTRKMELIEFSDADFPERMIAATGARGDGERPESPSTLAPTGYEDMFRAIGRRLDHILARNVVVAEGQTALLVTGQKGEPDSGVEAFESVLDLIAITELLDEAFRLRANEQRTGERES
;
A
#
# COMPACT_ATOMS: atom_id res chain seq x y z
N ARG A 1 3.29 -2.81 1.42
CA ARG A 1 3.97 -3.29 0.18
C ARG A 1 3.42 -4.63 -0.31
N THR A 2 3.49 -5.69 0.50
CA THR A 2 3.02 -7.06 0.16
C THR A 2 1.61 -7.09 -0.43
N ILE A 3 0.67 -6.40 0.24
CA ILE A 3 -0.72 -6.27 -0.19
C ILE A 3 -0.78 -5.73 -1.62
N GLY A 4 -0.12 -4.60 -1.90
CA GLY A 4 -0.12 -3.99 -3.22
C GLY A 4 0.46 -4.90 -4.32
N ARG A 5 1.56 -5.60 -4.04
CA ARG A 5 2.15 -6.54 -5.01
C ARG A 5 1.19 -7.67 -5.35
N GLN A 6 0.51 -8.25 -4.36
CA GLN A 6 -0.47 -9.30 -4.59
C GLN A 6 -1.66 -8.79 -5.41
N LEU A 7 -2.09 -7.55 -5.17
CA LEU A 7 -3.17 -6.93 -5.95
C LEU A 7 -2.76 -6.74 -7.41
N ASP A 8 -1.55 -6.25 -7.65
CA ASP A 8 -1.02 -6.04 -9.01
C ASP A 8 -0.88 -7.35 -9.79
N LEU A 9 -0.25 -8.37 -9.18
CA LEU A 9 -0.01 -9.68 -9.82
C LEU A 9 -1.29 -10.41 -10.22
N ASN A 10 -2.33 -10.30 -9.39
CA ASN A 10 -3.59 -11.01 -9.61
C ASN A 10 -4.64 -10.15 -10.33
N GLY A 11 -4.29 -8.90 -10.69
CA GLY A 11 -5.16 -8.00 -11.44
C GLY A 11 -6.41 -7.57 -10.67
N TYR A 12 -6.27 -7.29 -9.38
CA TYR A 12 -7.36 -6.77 -8.54
C TYR A 12 -7.52 -5.25 -8.71
N ARG A 13 -8.73 -4.74 -8.45
CA ARG A 13 -9.06 -3.30 -8.43
C ARG A 13 -10.20 -2.98 -7.47
N SER A 14 -10.49 -1.70 -7.25
CA SER A 14 -11.61 -1.25 -6.42
C SER A 14 -11.49 -1.83 -5.01
N ILE A 15 -10.44 -1.41 -4.32
CA ILE A 15 -9.99 -2.05 -3.08
C ILE A 15 -10.55 -1.39 -1.82
N ILE A 16 -10.71 -2.19 -0.78
CA ILE A 16 -10.85 -1.75 0.61
C ILE A 16 -9.87 -2.59 1.42
N VAL A 17 -8.91 -1.95 2.08
CA VAL A 17 -7.97 -2.57 3.02
C VAL A 17 -8.39 -2.16 4.42
N LEU A 18 -8.56 -3.15 5.30
CA LEU A 18 -8.84 -2.94 6.72
C LEU A 18 -7.74 -3.60 7.53
N GLN A 19 -7.12 -2.84 8.43
CA GLN A 19 -6.30 -3.42 9.48
C GLN A 19 -7.21 -4.12 10.49
N VAL A 20 -6.84 -5.34 10.86
CA VAL A 20 -7.49 -6.14 11.89
C VAL A 20 -6.44 -6.66 12.86
N ASP A 21 -6.88 -7.27 13.96
CA ASP A 21 -5.95 -7.94 14.86
C ASP A 21 -5.26 -9.10 14.13
N GLY A 22 -3.93 -9.15 14.17
CA GLY A 22 -3.12 -10.14 13.48
C GLY A 22 -2.98 -9.96 11.96
N GLY A 23 -3.31 -8.79 11.39
CA GLY A 23 -2.94 -8.44 10.01
C GLY A 23 -3.94 -7.53 9.29
N PHE A 24 -4.28 -7.91 8.05
CA PHE A 24 -5.14 -7.10 7.17
C PHE A 24 -6.16 -7.96 6.40
N ILE A 25 -7.34 -7.40 6.20
CA ILE A 25 -8.35 -7.94 5.30
C ILE A 25 -8.48 -6.99 4.11
N VAL A 26 -8.47 -7.56 2.90
CA VAL A 26 -8.63 -6.81 1.67
C VAL A 26 -9.85 -7.31 0.92
N ARG A 27 -10.79 -6.40 0.65
CA ARG A 27 -11.90 -6.64 -0.28
C ARG A 27 -11.53 -6.02 -1.61
N ALA A 28 -11.57 -6.79 -2.68
CA ALA A 28 -11.18 -6.32 -4.00
C ALA A 28 -12.00 -6.99 -5.11
N VAL A 29 -12.07 -6.34 -6.28
CA VAL A 29 -12.71 -6.90 -7.48
C VAL A 29 -11.63 -7.46 -8.40
N ASN A 30 -11.68 -8.75 -8.71
CA ASN A 30 -10.79 -9.35 -9.68
C ASN A 30 -11.17 -8.90 -11.09
N ARG A 31 -10.22 -8.33 -11.86
CA ARG A 31 -10.51 -7.78 -13.21
C ARG A 31 -10.92 -8.85 -14.21
N ARG A 32 -10.37 -10.07 -14.11
CA ARG A 32 -10.65 -11.16 -15.04
C ARG A 32 -12.01 -11.78 -14.78
N THR A 33 -12.31 -12.11 -13.52
CA THR A 33 -13.56 -12.80 -13.16
C THR A 33 -14.71 -11.85 -12.88
N ARG A 34 -14.42 -10.56 -12.63
CA ARG A 34 -15.35 -9.53 -12.15
C ARG A 34 -16.00 -9.88 -10.81
N LYS A 35 -15.49 -10.88 -10.12
CA LYS A 35 -15.98 -11.27 -8.79
C LYS A 35 -15.30 -10.42 -7.74
N MET A 36 -16.06 -10.16 -6.70
CA MET A 36 -15.56 -9.56 -5.48
C MET A 36 -15.03 -10.67 -4.57
N GLU A 37 -13.84 -10.45 -4.05
CA GLU A 37 -13.12 -11.42 -3.24
C GLU A 37 -12.68 -10.76 -1.93
N LEU A 38 -12.62 -11.57 -0.88
CA LEU A 38 -12.09 -11.22 0.42
C LEU A 38 -10.76 -11.97 0.57
N ILE A 39 -9.68 -11.23 0.80
CA ILE A 39 -8.31 -11.75 0.86
C ILE A 39 -7.76 -11.41 2.22
N GLU A 40 -7.32 -12.44 2.95
CA GLU A 40 -6.69 -12.28 4.25
C GLU A 40 -5.17 -12.22 4.11
N PHE A 41 -4.57 -11.28 4.83
CA PHE A 41 -3.13 -11.13 4.97
C PHE A 41 -2.81 -11.22 6.47
N SER A 42 -2.52 -12.43 6.95
CA SER A 42 -2.10 -12.65 8.34
C SER A 42 -0.64 -12.24 8.52
N ASP A 43 -0.33 -11.58 9.65
CA ASP A 43 1.02 -11.20 10.10
C ASP A 43 2.00 -12.37 10.07
N ALA A 44 1.54 -13.58 10.40
CA ALA A 44 2.36 -14.78 10.36
C ALA A 44 2.89 -15.10 8.95
N ASP A 45 2.12 -14.77 7.90
CA ASP A 45 2.48 -15.04 6.50
C ASP A 45 3.29 -13.91 5.86
N PHE A 46 3.36 -12.73 6.48
CA PHE A 46 4.01 -11.56 5.86
C PHE A 46 5.47 -11.81 5.49
N PRO A 47 6.30 -12.47 6.32
CA PRO A 47 7.70 -12.75 5.95
C PRO A 47 7.82 -13.54 4.66
N GLU A 48 7.07 -14.63 4.51
CA GLU A 48 7.09 -15.47 3.31
C GLU A 48 6.59 -14.71 2.08
N ARG A 49 5.50 -13.95 2.23
CA ARG A 49 4.93 -13.14 1.15
C ARG A 49 5.86 -11.98 0.75
N MET A 50 6.64 -11.44 1.67
CA MET A 50 7.67 -10.43 1.39
C MET A 50 8.84 -11.00 0.58
N ILE A 51 9.27 -12.23 0.88
CA ILE A 51 10.30 -12.94 0.12
C ILE A 51 9.80 -13.18 -1.31
N ALA A 52 8.59 -13.73 -1.46
CA ALA A 52 7.97 -13.95 -2.77
C ALA A 52 7.81 -12.65 -3.58
N ALA A 53 7.39 -11.56 -2.94
CA ALA A 53 7.27 -10.25 -3.57
C ALA A 53 8.63 -9.67 -4.02
N THR A 54 9.72 -10.02 -3.33
CA THR A 54 11.07 -9.56 -3.67
C THR A 54 11.67 -10.37 -4.82
N GLY A 55 11.46 -11.70 -4.85
CA GLY A 55 11.91 -12.58 -5.94
C GLY A 55 11.28 -12.25 -7.30
N ALA A 56 9.97 -11.96 -7.31
CA ALA A 56 9.24 -11.64 -8.54
C ALA A 56 9.59 -10.27 -9.17
N ARG A 57 10.48 -9.49 -8.54
CA ARG A 57 10.90 -8.15 -9.03
C ARG A 57 11.87 -8.23 -10.23
N GLY A 58 12.55 -9.37 -10.39
CA GLY A 58 13.50 -9.60 -11.49
C GLY A 58 12.86 -9.82 -12.85
N ASP A 59 11.56 -10.11 -12.91
CA ASP A 59 10.89 -10.58 -14.13
C ASP A 59 10.39 -9.47 -15.06
N GLY A 60 10.65 -8.19 -14.75
CA GLY A 60 10.43 -7.07 -15.67
C GLY A 60 8.97 -6.74 -16.03
N GLU A 61 8.02 -7.63 -15.79
CA GLU A 61 6.60 -7.40 -16.06
C GLU A 61 5.96 -6.64 -14.91
N ARG A 62 5.82 -5.32 -15.08
CA ARG A 62 4.82 -4.53 -14.35
C ARG A 62 3.52 -4.61 -15.14
N PRO A 63 2.50 -5.35 -14.68
CA PRO A 63 1.19 -5.29 -15.33
C PRO A 63 0.70 -3.84 -15.33
N GLU A 64 0.03 -3.42 -16.41
CA GLU A 64 -0.61 -2.11 -16.46
C GLU A 64 -1.53 -1.92 -15.26
N SER A 65 -1.41 -0.76 -14.59
CA SER A 65 -2.20 -0.51 -13.40
C SER A 65 -3.70 -0.58 -13.73
N PRO A 66 -4.47 -1.39 -12.97
CA PRO A 66 -5.90 -1.51 -13.19
C PRO A 66 -6.71 -0.35 -12.58
N SER A 67 -6.06 0.62 -11.92
CA SER A 67 -6.68 1.76 -11.27
C SER A 67 -6.11 3.10 -11.75
N THR A 68 -7.00 4.04 -12.02
CA THR A 68 -6.66 5.43 -12.33
C THR A 68 -6.02 6.15 -11.15
N LEU A 69 -6.24 5.67 -9.93
CA LEU A 69 -5.65 6.21 -8.71
C LEU A 69 -4.33 5.54 -8.35
N ALA A 70 -3.93 4.46 -9.02
CA ALA A 70 -2.66 3.79 -8.75
C ALA A 70 -1.76 3.82 -10.00
N PRO A 71 -1.32 4.97 -10.53
CA PRO A 71 -0.69 5.07 -11.85
C PRO A 71 0.58 4.20 -12.03
N THR A 72 1.25 3.85 -10.93
CA THR A 72 2.45 2.99 -10.91
C THR A 72 2.20 1.59 -10.35
N GLY A 73 0.93 1.25 -10.08
CA GLY A 73 0.49 0.01 -9.43
C GLY A 73 0.19 0.19 -7.94
N TYR A 74 -0.58 -0.75 -7.38
CA TYR A 74 -0.90 -0.77 -5.96
C TYR A 74 0.33 -0.98 -5.08
N GLU A 75 1.36 -1.70 -5.54
CA GLU A 75 2.60 -1.89 -4.76
C GLU A 75 3.27 -0.56 -4.42
N ASP A 76 3.53 0.28 -5.43
CA ASP A 76 4.22 1.55 -5.26
C ASP A 76 3.34 2.54 -4.46
N MET A 77 2.03 2.57 -4.72
CA MET A 77 1.07 3.38 -3.99
C MET A 77 0.97 2.99 -2.49
N PHE A 78 0.75 1.71 -2.17
CA PHE A 78 0.68 1.27 -0.77
C PHE A 78 2.01 1.37 -0.04
N ARG A 79 3.14 1.32 -0.76
CA ARG A 79 4.44 1.60 -0.16
C ARG A 79 4.53 3.07 0.27
N ALA A 80 4.09 3.99 -0.58
CA ALA A 80 4.11 5.42 -0.29
C ALA A 80 3.15 5.77 0.86
N ILE A 81 1.92 5.23 0.83
CA ILE A 81 0.95 5.36 1.92
C ILE A 81 1.52 4.78 3.22
N GLY A 82 2.08 3.57 3.18
CA GLY A 82 2.67 2.91 4.34
C GLY A 82 3.73 3.76 5.02
N ARG A 83 4.68 4.34 4.27
CA ARG A 83 5.70 5.23 4.85
C ARG A 83 5.09 6.43 5.59
N ARG A 84 4.06 7.05 5.02
CA ARG A 84 3.37 8.18 5.65
C ARG A 84 2.64 7.75 6.93
N LEU A 85 2.02 6.56 6.90
CA LEU A 85 1.37 5.97 8.07
C LEU A 85 2.38 5.66 9.18
N ASP A 86 3.55 5.12 8.84
CA ASP A 86 4.64 4.87 9.79
C ASP A 86 5.11 6.17 10.46
N HIS A 87 5.27 7.27 9.69
CA HIS A 87 5.68 8.57 10.23
C HIS A 87 4.71 9.16 11.25
N ILE A 88 3.41 8.90 11.12
CA ILE A 88 2.38 9.39 12.05
C ILE A 88 2.01 8.35 13.11
N LEU A 89 2.72 7.22 13.16
CA LEU A 89 2.44 6.09 14.06
C LEU A 89 0.98 5.62 13.94
N ALA A 90 0.51 5.47 12.70
CA ALA A 90 -0.88 5.13 12.44
C ALA A 90 -1.20 3.68 12.84
N ARG A 91 -2.43 3.49 13.35
CA ARG A 91 -3.01 2.19 13.67
C ARG A 91 -4.50 2.16 13.39
N ASN A 92 -5.09 0.97 13.37
CA ASN A 92 -6.49 0.74 12.99
C ASN A 92 -6.82 1.35 11.62
N VAL A 93 -5.90 1.18 10.67
CA VAL A 93 -5.93 1.85 9.37
C VAL A 93 -6.97 1.23 8.45
N VAL A 94 -7.74 2.07 7.77
CA VAL A 94 -8.58 1.71 6.63
C VAL A 94 -8.12 2.49 5.41
N VAL A 95 -7.98 1.81 4.27
CA VAL A 95 -7.76 2.43 2.95
C VAL A 95 -8.87 1.98 2.02
N ALA A 96 -9.71 2.91 1.57
CA ALA A 96 -10.81 2.63 0.66
C ALA A 96 -10.64 3.39 -0.66
N GLU A 97 -10.72 2.66 -1.77
CA GLU A 97 -10.66 3.23 -3.10
C GLU A 97 -12.04 3.70 -3.57
N GLY A 98 -12.17 5.02 -3.74
CA GLY A 98 -13.31 5.65 -4.40
C GLY A 98 -13.09 5.82 -5.90
N GLN A 99 -14.01 6.54 -6.56
CA GLN A 99 -13.88 6.81 -8.00
C GLN A 99 -12.79 7.84 -8.32
N THR A 100 -12.64 8.86 -7.48
CA THR A 100 -11.76 10.02 -7.74
C THR A 100 -10.69 10.23 -6.68
N ALA A 101 -10.78 9.51 -5.55
CA ALA A 101 -9.82 9.61 -4.46
C ALA A 101 -9.79 8.31 -3.64
N LEU A 102 -8.69 8.12 -2.91
CA LEU A 102 -8.60 7.17 -1.80
C LEU A 102 -8.99 7.87 -0.50
N LEU A 103 -9.77 7.18 0.32
CA LEU A 103 -9.96 7.56 1.71
C LEU A 103 -9.01 6.73 2.58
N VAL A 104 -8.18 7.40 3.38
CA VAL A 104 -7.29 6.77 4.36
C VAL A 104 -7.66 7.28 5.74
N THR A 105 -8.11 6.39 6.62
CA THR A 105 -8.50 6.73 7.99
C THR A 105 -7.81 5.83 9.00
N GLY A 106 -7.79 6.26 10.25
CA GLY A 106 -7.29 5.46 11.36
C GLY A 106 -7.09 6.30 12.61
N GLN A 107 -6.21 5.83 13.48
CA GLN A 107 -5.75 6.54 14.67
C GLN A 107 -4.27 6.84 14.54
N LYS A 108 -3.82 8.00 15.01
CA LYS A 108 -2.40 8.41 15.03
C LYS A 108 -1.98 8.86 16.43
N GLY A 109 -0.68 8.85 16.69
CA GLY A 109 -0.10 9.22 17.98
C GLY A 109 0.45 8.03 18.76
N GLU A 110 1.28 8.31 19.78
CA GLU A 110 1.88 7.26 20.59
C GLU A 110 0.87 6.70 21.60
N PRO A 111 1.00 5.43 22.01
CA PRO A 111 0.13 4.84 23.03
C PRO A 111 0.06 5.66 24.32
N ASP A 112 1.18 6.25 24.74
CA ASP A 112 1.33 6.91 26.04
C ASP A 112 0.99 8.41 26.02
N SER A 113 1.12 9.07 24.87
CA SER A 113 0.82 10.49 24.69
C SER A 113 -0.62 10.74 24.22
N GLY A 114 -1.38 9.67 23.97
CA GLY A 114 -2.77 9.71 23.54
C GLY A 114 -2.92 9.51 22.03
N VAL A 115 -4.11 9.08 21.63
CA VAL A 115 -4.43 8.89 20.21
C VAL A 115 -5.61 9.70 19.75
N GLU A 116 -5.47 10.17 18.52
CA GLU A 116 -6.48 10.94 17.83
C GLU A 116 -6.85 10.25 16.52
N ALA A 117 -8.12 10.42 16.12
CA ALA A 117 -8.56 9.98 14.80
C ALA A 117 -7.89 10.85 13.73
N PHE A 118 -7.58 10.25 12.59
CA PHE A 118 -7.22 10.99 11.40
C PHE A 118 -8.03 10.52 10.19
N GLU A 119 -8.18 11.45 9.25
CA GLU A 119 -8.77 11.20 7.94
C GLU A 119 -7.92 11.94 6.90
N SER A 120 -7.65 11.26 5.79
CA SER A 120 -6.94 11.81 4.65
C SER A 120 -7.62 11.35 3.37
N VAL A 121 -8.01 12.32 2.54
CA VAL A 121 -8.52 12.08 1.20
C VAL A 121 -7.38 12.33 0.21
N LEU A 122 -7.02 11.31 -0.55
CA LEU A 122 -5.92 11.34 -1.52
C LEU A 122 -6.51 11.27 -2.93
N ASP A 123 -6.67 12.42 -3.56
CA ASP A 123 -6.98 12.48 -5.00
C ASP A 123 -5.74 12.16 -5.85
N LEU A 124 -5.89 12.18 -7.17
CA LEU A 124 -4.80 11.84 -8.08
C LEU A 124 -3.57 12.77 -7.92
N ILE A 125 -3.78 14.04 -7.59
CA ILE A 125 -2.67 14.99 -7.40
C ILE A 125 -1.91 14.62 -6.14
N ALA A 126 -2.62 14.45 -5.02
CA ALA A 126 -2.03 14.05 -3.74
C ALA A 126 -1.32 12.68 -3.84
N ILE A 127 -1.87 11.73 -4.59
CA ILE A 127 -1.22 10.43 -4.84
C ILE A 127 0.07 10.61 -5.63
N THR A 128 0.07 11.46 -6.66
CA THR A 128 1.26 11.70 -7.49
C THR A 128 2.37 12.33 -6.65
N GLU A 129 2.05 13.33 -5.83
CA GLU A 129 3.00 13.95 -4.91
C GLU A 129 3.57 12.93 -3.91
N LEU A 130 2.72 12.07 -3.36
CA LEU A 130 3.10 11.01 -2.43
C LEU A 130 4.06 10.00 -3.09
N LEU A 131 3.80 9.63 -4.34
CA LEU A 131 4.65 8.75 -5.12
C LEU A 131 6.01 9.40 -5.43
N ASP A 132 6.02 10.67 -5.83
CA ASP A 132 7.25 11.42 -6.14
C ASP A 132 8.15 11.57 -4.91
N GLU A 133 7.56 11.84 -3.74
CA GLU A 133 8.28 11.82 -2.47
C GLU A 133 8.89 10.44 -2.19
N ALA A 134 8.09 9.38 -2.29
CA ALA A 134 8.56 8.02 -2.02
C ALA A 134 9.66 7.56 -2.99
N PHE A 135 9.61 7.97 -4.26
CA PHE A 135 10.66 7.67 -5.23
C PHE A 135 11.95 8.44 -4.96
N ARG A 136 11.87 9.72 -4.58
CA ARG A 136 13.04 10.53 -4.20
C ARG A 136 13.75 9.95 -2.98
N LEU A 137 13.01 9.60 -1.93
CA LEU A 137 13.58 9.00 -0.72
C LEU A 137 14.31 7.70 -1.02
N ARG A 138 13.70 6.83 -1.84
CA ARG A 138 14.35 5.58 -2.27
C ARG A 138 15.65 5.82 -3.04
N ALA A 139 15.67 6.79 -3.96
CA ALA A 139 16.88 7.10 -4.71
C ALA A 139 18.02 7.58 -3.78
N ASN A 140 17.69 8.28 -2.70
CA ASN A 140 18.66 8.71 -1.70
C ASN A 140 19.16 7.55 -0.83
N GLU A 141 18.27 6.66 -0.37
CA GLU A 141 18.63 5.45 0.40
C GLU A 141 19.63 4.56 -0.37
N GLN A 142 19.42 4.37 -1.68
CA GLN A 142 20.32 3.58 -2.52
C GLN A 142 21.72 4.22 -2.67
N ARG A 143 21.78 5.56 -2.83
CA ARG A 143 23.05 6.29 -2.94
C ARG A 143 23.87 6.28 -1.65
N THR A 144 23.21 6.24 -0.48
CA THR A 144 23.90 6.18 0.81
C THR A 144 24.44 4.78 1.08
N GLY A 145 23.67 3.73 0.79
CA GLY A 145 24.12 2.34 0.95
C GLY A 145 25.31 1.96 0.04
N GLU A 146 25.39 2.53 -1.16
CA GLU A 146 26.54 2.37 -2.08
C GLU A 146 27.81 3.10 -1.63
N ARG A 147 27.72 4.06 -0.70
CA ARG A 147 28.89 4.76 -0.14
C ARG A 147 29.47 4.09 1.11
N GLU A 148 28.70 3.23 1.75
CA GLU A 148 29.07 2.54 2.99
C GLU A 148 29.47 1.06 2.74
N SER A 149 29.38 0.59 1.49
CA SER A 149 29.80 -0.75 1.04
C SER A 149 31.13 -0.69 0.29
#